data_AF-A0A415DAG4-F1
#
_entry.id   AF-A0A415DAG4-F1
#
_cell.length_a   1.000
_cell.length_b   1.000
_cell.length_c   1.000
_cell.angle_alpha   90.00
_cell.angle_beta   90.00
_cell.angle_gamma   90.00
#
_symmetry.space_group_name_H-M   'P 1'
#
loop_
_entity.id
_entity.type
_entity.pdbx_description
1 polymer ?
#
loop_
_entity_poly.entity_id
_entity_poly.type
_entity_poly.pdbx_seq_one_letter_code
_entity_poly.pdbx_strand_id
1 'polypeptide(L)'
;MKKENGNDMPFKADEVNWDELSGIGIMKDELELSGEMDTLLRGEKTKVMSLSLVLLGVDVVMDATLQLVRKGEAPLLEIQGVTPLGK
;
A
#
# COMPACT_ATOMS: atom_id res chain seq x y z
N MET A 1 13.67 13.18 26.13
CA MET A 1 12.55 13.55 25.24
C MET A 1 13.09 13.53 23.82
N LYS A 2 12.67 12.56 22.99
CA LYS A 2 13.05 12.51 21.58
C LYS A 2 12.27 13.60 20.86
N LYS A 3 12.98 14.42 20.09
CA LYS A 3 12.36 15.45 19.24
C LYS A 3 11.67 14.71 18.09
N GLU A 4 10.34 14.71 18.08
CA GLU A 4 9.55 14.35 16.91
C GLU A 4 9.74 15.47 15.89
N ASN A 5 10.84 15.38 15.13
CA ASN A 5 11.06 16.24 13.99
C ASN A 5 10.06 15.79 12.91
N GLY A 6 9.34 16.73 12.28
CA GLY A 6 8.33 16.48 11.24
C GLY A 6 8.88 15.88 9.94
N ASN A 7 9.54 14.73 10.04
CA ASN A 7 10.23 14.00 8.98
C ASN A 7 9.93 12.47 9.06
N ASP A 8 8.75 12.15 9.59
CA ASP A 8 8.35 10.81 10.07
C ASP A 8 7.66 9.95 8.98
N MET A 9 7.70 10.41 7.73
CA MET A 9 7.21 9.72 6.54
C MET A 9 8.40 9.39 5.63
N PRO A 10 8.95 8.16 5.69
CA PRO A 10 10.08 7.73 4.86
C PRO A 10 9.76 7.65 3.36
N PHE A 11 8.47 7.67 3.01
CA PHE A 11 7.97 7.73 1.65
C PHE A 11 7.15 9.00 1.45
N LYS A 12 7.35 9.66 0.31
CA LYS A 12 6.48 10.75 -0.10
C LYS A 12 5.48 10.26 -1.13
N ALA A 13 4.29 10.85 -1.13
CA ALA A 13 3.24 10.47 -2.07
C ALA A 13 3.65 10.68 -3.54
N ASP A 14 4.49 11.67 -3.84
CA ASP A 14 4.99 11.95 -5.20
C ASP A 14 6.10 10.98 -5.64
N GLU A 15 6.71 10.22 -4.73
CA GLU A 15 7.70 9.18 -5.04
C GLU A 15 7.05 7.83 -5.43
N VAL A 16 5.73 7.69 -5.25
CA VAL A 16 4.97 6.46 -5.56
C VAL A 16 4.37 6.53 -6.96
N ASN A 17 4.54 5.47 -7.74
CA ASN A 17 3.97 5.37 -9.09
C ASN A 17 2.49 4.99 -9.06
N TRP A 18 1.62 5.97 -8.80
CA TRP A 18 0.17 5.75 -8.74
C TRP A 18 -0.44 5.33 -10.07
N ASP A 19 0.15 5.71 -11.20
CA ASP A 19 -0.35 5.34 -12.53
C ASP A 19 -0.23 3.82 -12.73
N GLU A 20 0.93 3.23 -12.41
CA GLU A 20 1.11 1.76 -12.46
C GLU A 20 0.22 1.02 -11.46
N LEU A 21 0.06 1.55 -10.24
CA LEU A 21 -0.81 0.97 -9.23
C LEU A 21 -2.28 0.99 -9.64
N SER A 22 -2.74 2.09 -10.25
CA SER A 22 -4.10 2.20 -10.78
C SER A 22 -4.35 1.21 -11.92
N GLY A 23 -3.33 0.92 -12.73
CA GLY A 23 -3.39 -0.08 -13.81
C GLY A 23 -3.67 -1.49 -13.33
N ILE A 24 -3.38 -1.81 -12.06
CA ILE A 24 -3.71 -3.10 -11.43
C ILE A 24 -4.88 -3.01 -10.46
N GLY A 25 -5.56 -1.86 -10.33
CA GLY A 25 -6.73 -1.69 -9.46
C GLY A 25 -6.46 -1.15 -8.05
N ILE A 26 -5.29 -0.57 -7.79
CA ILE A 26 -4.98 0.10 -6.51
C ILE A 26 -5.04 1.61 -6.72
N MET A 27 -6.10 2.23 -6.19
CA MET A 27 -6.42 3.62 -6.41
C MET A 27 -5.94 4.50 -5.24
N LYS A 28 -5.33 5.65 -5.56
CA LYS A 28 -4.79 6.57 -4.56
C LYS A 28 -5.90 7.17 -3.68
N ASP A 29 -6.99 7.60 -4.30
CA ASP A 29 -8.16 8.17 -3.63
C ASP A 29 -8.86 7.16 -2.72
N GLU A 30 -8.88 5.87 -3.07
CA GLU A 30 -9.39 4.82 -2.19
C GLU A 30 -8.55 4.68 -0.91
N LEU A 31 -7.22 4.77 -1.01
CA LEU A 31 -6.31 4.75 0.15
C LEU A 31 -6.44 6.00 1.04
N GLU A 32 -6.71 7.16 0.42
CA GLU A 32 -7.00 8.40 1.15
C GLU A 32 -8.35 8.29 1.88
N LEU A 33 -9.38 7.76 1.20
CA LEU A 33 -10.71 7.56 1.77
C LEU A 33 -10.74 6.50 2.88
N SER A 34 -9.91 5.45 2.77
CA SER A 34 -9.78 4.44 3.81
C SER A 34 -9.01 4.94 5.05
N GLY A 35 -8.32 6.09 4.92
CA GLY A 35 -7.46 6.65 5.97
C GLY A 35 -6.15 5.87 6.14
N GLU A 36 -5.77 5.01 5.20
CA GLU A 36 -4.56 4.18 5.28
C GLU A 36 -3.37 4.82 4.53
N MET A 37 -3.58 5.92 3.80
CA MET A 37 -2.52 6.66 3.10
C MET A 37 -1.38 7.05 4.03
N ASP A 38 -1.67 7.64 5.20
CA ASP A 38 -0.63 8.08 6.14
C ASP A 38 0.16 6.89 6.70
N THR A 39 -0.52 5.78 7.04
CA THR A 39 0.10 4.53 7.48
C THR A 39 1.03 3.97 6.40
N LEU A 40 0.58 3.98 5.16
CA LEU A 40 1.36 3.50 4.01
C LEU A 40 2.61 4.36 3.79
N LEU A 41 2.49 5.69 3.83
CA LEU A 41 3.61 6.64 3.67
C LEU A 41 4.61 6.60 4.84
N ARG A 42 4.16 6.16 6.02
CA ARG A 42 5.02 5.84 7.18
C ARG A 42 5.84 4.56 6.97
N GLY A 43 5.55 3.78 5.94
CA GLY A 43 6.15 2.46 5.72
C GLY A 43 5.61 1.40 6.67
N GLU A 44 4.50 1.68 7.34
CA GLU A 44 3.80 0.73 8.20
C GLU A 44 2.87 -0.15 7.37
N LYS A 45 2.47 -1.30 7.94
CA LYS A 45 1.46 -2.15 7.31
C LYS A 45 0.09 -1.55 7.53
N THR A 46 -0.69 -1.43 6.46
CA THR A 46 -2.09 -1.04 6.54
C THR A 46 -2.91 -2.09 7.30
N LYS A 47 -4.14 -1.74 7.65
CA LYS A 47 -5.16 -2.73 8.00
C LYS A 47 -5.43 -3.67 6.82
N VAL A 48 -6.03 -4.82 7.13
CA VAL A 48 -6.55 -5.72 6.11
C VAL A 48 -7.65 -5.00 5.33
N MET A 49 -7.52 -4.98 4.02
CA MET A 49 -8.48 -4.40 3.10
C MET A 49 -8.75 -5.36 1.96
N SER A 50 -9.96 -5.30 1.41
CA SER A 50 -10.32 -6.09 0.24
C SER A 50 -9.77 -5.38 -1.00
N LEU A 51 -8.98 -6.10 -1.79
CA LEU A 51 -8.39 -5.63 -3.03
C LEU A 51 -9.04 -6.36 -4.21
N SER A 52 -9.39 -5.60 -5.24
CA SER A 52 -9.76 -6.13 -6.55
C SER A 52 -8.66 -5.78 -7.54
N LEU A 53 -7.82 -6.76 -7.85
CA LEU A 53 -6.65 -6.58 -8.69
C LEU A 53 -6.88 -7.14 -10.11
N VAL A 54 -6.34 -6.46 -11.11
CA VAL A 54 -6.29 -6.96 -12.49
C VAL A 54 -4.85 -7.32 -12.81
N LEU A 55 -4.54 -8.62 -12.82
CA LEU A 55 -3.19 -9.12 -13.05
C LEU A 55 -3.15 -9.95 -14.32
N LEU A 56 -2.43 -9.46 -15.34
CA LEU A 56 -2.28 -10.14 -16.64
C LEU A 56 -3.63 -10.51 -17.29
N GLY A 57 -4.66 -9.68 -17.08
CA GLY A 57 -6.01 -9.90 -17.59
C GLY A 57 -6.88 -10.84 -16.75
N VAL A 58 -6.42 -11.25 -15.56
CA VAL A 58 -7.19 -12.03 -14.60
C VAL A 58 -7.64 -11.14 -13.44
N ASP A 59 -8.93 -11.18 -13.12
CA ASP A 59 -9.48 -10.52 -11.94
C ASP A 59 -9.19 -11.35 -10.69
N VAL A 60 -8.56 -10.73 -9.71
CA VAL A 60 -8.21 -11.34 -8.42
C VAL A 60 -8.82 -10.52 -7.31
N VAL A 61 -9.74 -11.13 -6.55
CA VAL A 61 -10.26 -10.52 -5.33
C VAL A 61 -9.59 -11.20 -4.13
N MET A 62 -8.94 -10.42 -3.29
CA MET A 62 -8.28 -10.92 -2.09
C MET A 62 -8.34 -9.91 -0.95
N ASP A 63 -8.34 -10.41 0.29
CA ASP A 63 -8.06 -9.57 1.45
C ASP A 63 -6.54 -9.52 1.66
N ALA A 64 -5.97 -8.32 1.82
CA ALA A 64 -4.54 -8.14 1.93
C ALA A 64 -4.18 -6.95 2.83
N THR A 65 -2.92 -6.91 3.27
CA THR A 65 -2.29 -5.70 3.79
C THR A 65 -1.33 -5.12 2.75
N LEU A 66 -1.15 -3.81 2.79
CA LEU A 66 -0.22 -3.07 1.94
C LEU A 66 0.91 -2.50 2.79
N GLN A 67 2.11 -2.41 2.23
CA GLN A 67 3.24 -1.74 2.86
C GLN A 67 4.18 -1.16 1.80
N LEU A 68 4.62 0.09 1.99
CA LEU A 68 5.74 0.62 1.21
C LEU A 68 7.06 0.16 1.84
N VAL A 69 7.93 -0.40 1.02
CA VAL A 69 9.29 -0.79 1.40
C VAL A 69 10.30 -0.13 0.46
N ARG A 70 11.48 0.18 0.98
CA ARG A 70 12.57 0.71 0.16
C ARG A 70 13.48 -0.43 -0.27
N LYS A 71 13.41 -0.81 -1.54
CA LYS A 71 14.26 -1.82 -2.17
C LYS A 71 14.91 -1.21 -3.41
N GLY A 72 16.16 -0.76 -3.25
CA GLY A 72 16.86 0.01 -4.29
C GLY A 72 16.51 1.50 -4.25
N GLU A 73 16.38 2.12 -5.41
CA GLU A 73 16.23 3.57 -5.55
C GLU A 73 14.78 4.05 -5.42
N ALA A 74 13.80 3.21 -5.75
CA ALA A 74 12.37 3.53 -5.73
C ALA A 74 11.61 2.80 -4.61
N PRO A 75 10.53 3.39 -4.07
CA PRO A 75 9.59 2.67 -3.21
C PRO A 75 8.94 1.50 -3.95
N LEU A 76 8.81 0.35 -3.28
CA LEU A 76 8.02 -0.78 -3.76
C LEU A 76 6.79 -0.96 -2.87
N LEU A 77 5.65 -1.23 -3.48
CA LEU A 77 4.45 -1.63 -2.77
C LEU A 77 4.47 -3.16 -2.58
N GLU A 78 4.57 -3.61 -1.34
CA GLU A 78 4.33 -5.00 -0.98
C GLU A 78 2.84 -5.23 -0.71
N ILE A 79 2.30 -6.28 -1.33
CA ILE A 79 0.93 -6.74 -1.16
C ILE A 79 0.99 -8.11 -0.49
N GLN A 80 0.50 -8.22 0.74
CA GLN A 80 0.50 -9.47 1.49
C GLN A 80 -0.93 -9.97 1.68
N GLY A 81 -1.32 -10.97 0.88
CA GLY A 81 -2.62 -11.62 0.99
C GLY A 81 -2.82 -12.31 2.34
N VAL A 82 -4.04 -12.24 2.86
CA VAL A 82 -4.48 -12.91 4.08
C VAL A 82 -5.19 -14.19 3.69
N THR A 83 -4.71 -15.32 4.21
CA THR A 83 -5.40 -16.60 4.08
C THR A 83 -6.28 -16.82 5.32
N PRO A 84 -7.59 -17.08 5.17
CA PRO A 84 -8.42 -17.47 6.29
C PRO A 84 -7.88 -18.77 6.92
N LEU A 85 -7.67 -18.78 8.23
CA LEU A 85 -7.37 -20.00 8.96
C LEU A 85 -8.63 -20.89 8.94
N GLY A 86 -8.62 -21.96 8.13
CA GLY A 86 -9.66 -22.99 8.17
C GLY A 86 -10.27 -23.42 6.83
N LYS A 87 -9.44 -23.76 5.84
CA LYS A 87 -9.83 -24.72 4.80
C LYS A 87 -9.03 -26.00 4.96
#